data_AF-A0A382F6H4-F1
#
_entry.id   AF-A0A382F6H4-F1
#
_cell.length_a   1.000
_cell.length_b   1.000
_cell.length_c   1.000
_cell.angle_alpha   90.00
_cell.angle_beta   90.00
_cell.angle_gamma   90.00
#
_symmetry.space_group_name_H-M   'P 1'
#
loop_
_entity.id
_entity.type
_entity.pdbx_description
1 polymer ?
#
loop_
_entity_poly.entity_id
_entity_poly.type
_entity_poly.pdbx_seq_one_letter_code
_entity_poly.pdbx_strand_id
1 'polypeptide(L)'
;MKIYLKLFGIFGVILLTQISCSSKNYHQPKGQIEKLTPSKYQKTPLTRQSVEITKKTYSFKYKFSSPSNEWFEWSWKYKRLETNEMINKFGISKSIFEPFQATEKNVKSRNRIIKTSLFKKEGNVISPDFNRMIPFYMGFTSPLYALTIRTLGKDSTPRERVEFLLRFVQDIPYGIPPTRSNSKVISGVLSPPQIFIEKWGDCDSKVLLLSSILAHEPRYKILLLHLDKHLLMAFEGRPHPNDAYIIFQGKNFILADPTGPARLPLGNPGPDFKGQFKKIEALQVTSADRKIPHYVSRVIEVKKVNL
;
A
#
# COMPACT_ATOMS: atom_id res chain seq x y z
N MET A 1 10.24 14.49 -9.89
CA MET A 1 10.17 15.74 -10.68
C MET A 1 10.28 16.91 -9.72
N LYS A 2 11.41 17.64 -9.71
CA LYS A 2 11.67 18.74 -8.77
C LYS A 2 11.06 20.02 -9.33
N ILE A 3 10.21 20.69 -8.56
CA ILE A 3 9.64 22.00 -8.92
C ILE A 3 10.36 23.06 -8.07
N TYR A 4 11.03 24.00 -8.74
CA TYR A 4 11.70 25.15 -8.15
C TYR A 4 10.74 26.35 -8.09
N LEU A 5 10.82 27.10 -6.99
CA LEU A 5 10.03 28.30 -6.71
C LEU A 5 10.72 29.52 -7.33
N LYS A 6 10.06 30.24 -8.25
CA LYS A 6 10.47 31.59 -8.68
C LYS A 6 9.45 32.61 -8.16
N LEU A 7 9.93 33.59 -7.40
CA LEU A 7 9.21 34.83 -7.07
C LEU A 7 9.33 35.81 -8.24
N PHE A 8 8.26 36.51 -8.60
CA PHE A 8 8.34 37.88 -9.11
C PHE A 8 7.05 38.65 -8.79
N GLY A 9 7.24 39.95 -8.54
CA GLY A 9 6.28 40.86 -7.96
C GLY A 9 5.28 41.53 -8.91
N ILE A 10 4.48 42.38 -8.28
CA ILE A 10 3.17 42.92 -8.65
C ILE A 10 3.26 44.05 -9.68
N PHE A 11 2.34 44.09 -10.65
CA PHE A 11 1.69 45.32 -11.13
C PHE A 11 0.28 44.99 -11.65
N GLY A 12 -0.71 45.76 -11.20
CA GLY A 12 -2.13 45.50 -11.42
C GLY A 12 -2.68 46.05 -12.73
N VAL A 13 -3.72 45.38 -13.24
CA VAL A 13 -4.74 45.96 -14.12
C VAL A 13 -6.09 45.36 -13.71
N ILE A 14 -7.05 46.25 -13.48
CA ILE A 14 -8.45 45.98 -13.13
C ILE A 14 -9.15 45.45 -14.39
N LEU A 15 -9.75 44.26 -14.32
CA LEU A 15 -10.75 43.81 -15.28
C LEU A 15 -11.96 43.24 -14.54
N LEU A 16 -13.06 44.00 -14.59
CA LEU A 16 -14.39 43.60 -14.17
C LEU A 16 -14.93 42.55 -15.13
N THR A 17 -14.94 41.28 -14.73
CA THR A 17 -15.78 40.26 -15.35
C THR A 17 -16.39 39.33 -14.30
N GLN A 18 -17.68 39.56 -14.08
CA GLN A 18 -18.72 38.62 -13.65
C GLN A 18 -18.35 37.60 -12.56
N ILE A 19 -18.81 37.94 -11.35
CA ILE A 19 -18.99 37.01 -10.23
C ILE A 19 -20.03 35.96 -10.65
N SER A 20 -19.56 34.83 -11.19
CA SER A 20 -20.32 33.58 -11.18
C SER A 20 -19.94 32.81 -9.92
N CYS A 21 -20.62 33.13 -8.83
CA CYS A 21 -20.67 32.27 -7.66
C CYS A 21 -21.37 30.96 -8.05
N SER A 22 -20.60 29.95 -8.43
CA SER A 22 -21.03 28.56 -8.39
C SER A 22 -20.04 27.78 -7.53
N SER A 23 -20.11 27.97 -6.21
CA SER A 23 -19.64 26.94 -5.30
C SER A 23 -20.59 25.75 -5.44
N LYS A 24 -20.30 24.86 -6.40
CA LYS A 24 -20.85 23.52 -6.35
C LYS A 24 -20.26 22.87 -5.11
N ASN A 25 -21.00 22.97 -4.00
CA ASN A 25 -20.94 21.99 -2.93
C ASN A 25 -21.29 20.65 -3.57
N TYR A 26 -20.31 20.00 -4.17
CA TYR A 26 -20.37 18.60 -4.56
C TYR A 26 -20.42 17.82 -3.26
N HIS A 27 -21.61 17.72 -2.67
CA HIS A 27 -21.91 16.71 -1.68
C HIS A 27 -21.87 15.37 -2.42
N GLN A 28 -20.68 14.77 -2.52
CA GLN A 28 -20.61 13.37 -2.89
C GLN A 28 -21.46 12.58 -1.89
N PRO A 29 -22.34 11.69 -2.37
CA PRO A 29 -23.15 10.87 -1.49
C PRO A 29 -22.22 10.11 -0.53
N LYS A 30 -22.45 10.27 0.79
CA LYS A 30 -21.66 9.63 1.84
C LYS A 30 -21.56 8.12 1.55
N GLY A 31 -20.38 7.65 1.16
CA GLY A 31 -20.07 6.22 1.04
C GLY A 31 -19.90 5.65 -0.37
N GLN A 32 -19.84 6.48 -1.43
CA GLN A 32 -19.38 6.04 -2.75
C GLN A 32 -17.86 6.25 -2.85
N ILE A 33 -17.11 5.17 -3.14
CA ILE A 33 -15.67 5.24 -3.38
C ILE A 33 -15.47 5.64 -4.85
N GLU A 34 -14.61 6.62 -5.10
CA GLU A 34 -14.18 6.98 -6.44
C GLU A 34 -13.44 5.81 -7.09
N LYS A 35 -13.89 5.40 -8.27
CA LYS A 35 -13.21 4.39 -9.09
C LYS A 35 -11.96 5.03 -9.71
N LEU A 36 -10.82 4.38 -9.57
CA LEU A 36 -9.55 4.89 -10.08
C LEU A 36 -9.14 4.21 -11.40
N THR A 37 -8.46 4.97 -12.26
CA THR A 37 -7.91 4.47 -13.52
C THR A 37 -6.39 4.54 -13.46
N PRO A 38 -5.66 3.42 -13.68
CA PRO A 38 -4.22 3.42 -13.65
C PRO A 38 -3.63 4.05 -14.92
N SER A 39 -2.54 4.79 -14.80
CA SER A 39 -1.85 5.40 -15.96
C SER A 39 -1.06 4.41 -16.81
N LYS A 40 -0.66 3.28 -16.21
CA LYS A 40 -0.05 2.11 -16.87
C LYS A 40 -0.71 0.88 -16.27
N TYR A 41 -0.97 -0.15 -17.06
CA TYR A 41 -1.61 -1.38 -16.59
C TYR A 41 -0.95 -2.61 -17.20
N GLN A 42 -0.66 -3.63 -16.38
CA GLN A 42 -0.17 -4.93 -16.84
C GLN A 42 -0.84 -6.04 -16.02
N LYS A 43 -1.36 -7.06 -16.69
CA LYS A 43 -2.07 -8.17 -16.06
C LYS A 43 -1.63 -9.50 -16.66
N THR A 44 -1.44 -10.50 -15.80
CA THR A 44 -1.31 -11.90 -16.20
C THR A 44 -2.70 -12.50 -16.51
N PRO A 45 -2.89 -13.26 -17.62
CA PRO A 45 -4.20 -13.74 -18.05
C PRO A 45 -4.97 -14.59 -17.01
N LEU A 46 -4.24 -15.35 -16.19
CA LEU A 46 -4.82 -16.39 -15.35
C LEU A 46 -5.31 -15.89 -13.97
N THR A 47 -5.02 -14.64 -13.59
CA THR A 47 -5.41 -14.10 -12.28
C THR A 47 -6.80 -13.47 -12.34
N ARG A 48 -7.65 -13.83 -11.37
CA ARG A 48 -9.05 -13.35 -11.30
C ARG A 48 -9.34 -12.76 -9.93
N GLN A 49 -9.80 -11.52 -9.91
CA GLN A 49 -10.21 -10.80 -8.71
C GLN A 49 -11.65 -10.32 -8.88
N SER A 50 -12.47 -10.53 -7.87
CA SER A 50 -13.81 -9.97 -7.80
C SER A 50 -14.08 -9.40 -6.43
N VAL A 51 -14.92 -8.37 -6.43
CA VAL A 51 -15.44 -7.74 -5.22
C VAL A 51 -16.92 -7.53 -5.43
N GLU A 52 -17.72 -8.01 -4.49
CA GLU A 52 -19.15 -7.73 -4.40
C GLU A 52 -19.36 -6.72 -3.28
N ILE A 53 -20.04 -5.61 -3.58
CA ILE A 53 -20.26 -4.51 -2.63
C ILE A 53 -21.75 -4.41 -2.36
N THR A 54 -22.15 -4.72 -1.13
CA THR A 54 -23.54 -4.57 -0.66
C THR A 54 -23.69 -3.30 0.17
N LYS A 55 -24.88 -3.06 0.74
CA LYS A 55 -25.08 -1.97 1.71
C LYS A 55 -24.24 -2.16 3.00
N LYS A 56 -23.91 -3.40 3.37
CA LYS A 56 -23.27 -3.71 4.66
C LYS A 56 -21.84 -4.24 4.52
N THR A 57 -21.47 -4.81 3.38
CA THR A 57 -20.23 -5.57 3.26
C THR A 57 -19.53 -5.41 1.92
N TYR A 58 -18.22 -5.60 1.94
CA TYR A 58 -17.40 -6.00 0.80
C TYR A 58 -17.16 -7.51 0.89
N SER A 59 -17.35 -8.25 -0.19
CA SER A 59 -16.98 -9.66 -0.31
C SER A 59 -15.95 -9.81 -1.42
N PHE A 60 -14.73 -10.18 -1.04
CA PHE A 60 -13.60 -10.32 -1.97
C PHE A 60 -13.38 -11.78 -2.32
N LYS A 61 -13.03 -12.03 -3.58
CA LYS A 61 -12.48 -13.31 -4.05
C LYS A 61 -11.23 -13.05 -4.88
N TYR A 62 -10.21 -13.86 -4.67
CA TYR A 62 -8.98 -13.77 -5.43
C TYR A 62 -8.42 -15.15 -5.76
N LYS A 63 -8.31 -15.44 -7.07
CA LYS A 63 -7.66 -16.61 -7.63
C LYS A 63 -6.21 -16.30 -8.03
N PHE A 64 -5.28 -17.05 -7.47
CA PHE A 64 -3.82 -16.93 -7.69
C PHE A 64 -3.16 -18.31 -7.62
N SER A 65 -1.88 -18.38 -8.02
CA SER A 65 -1.08 -19.61 -7.94
C SER A 65 -0.07 -19.57 -6.80
N SER A 66 0.30 -20.71 -6.22
CA SER A 66 1.45 -20.84 -5.31
C SER A 66 2.77 -20.88 -6.09
N PRO A 67 3.93 -20.84 -5.40
CA PRO A 67 5.23 -21.15 -6.00
C PRO A 67 5.30 -22.53 -6.65
N SER A 68 4.59 -23.54 -6.10
CA SER A 68 4.42 -24.89 -6.66
C SER A 68 3.47 -24.96 -7.87
N ASN A 69 2.95 -23.82 -8.34
CA ASN A 69 1.95 -23.71 -9.41
C ASN A 69 0.59 -24.36 -9.11
N GLU A 70 0.30 -24.65 -7.84
CA GLU A 70 -1.05 -25.02 -7.40
C GLU A 70 -1.94 -23.78 -7.33
N TRP A 71 -3.22 -23.91 -7.67
CA TRP A 71 -4.14 -22.77 -7.71
C TRP A 71 -5.06 -22.73 -6.50
N PHE A 72 -5.20 -21.52 -5.95
CA PHE A 72 -6.04 -21.24 -4.80
C PHE A 72 -7.01 -20.11 -5.14
N GLU A 73 -8.22 -20.21 -4.62
CA GLU A 73 -9.15 -19.11 -4.51
C GLU A 73 -9.36 -18.80 -3.03
N TRP A 74 -9.00 -17.58 -2.65
CA TRP A 74 -9.25 -17.06 -1.32
C TRP A 74 -10.48 -16.17 -1.33
N SER A 75 -11.37 -16.36 -0.36
CA SER A 75 -12.53 -15.50 -0.15
C SER A 75 -12.53 -14.94 1.27
N TRP A 76 -12.82 -13.65 1.39
CA TRP A 76 -12.97 -12.97 2.68
C TRP A 76 -13.97 -11.83 2.59
N LYS A 77 -14.56 -11.46 3.71
CA LYS A 77 -15.53 -10.35 3.79
C LYS A 77 -15.01 -9.23 4.68
N TYR A 78 -15.57 -8.04 4.53
CA TYR A 78 -15.39 -6.92 5.43
C TYR A 78 -16.67 -6.11 5.55
N LYS A 79 -16.86 -5.47 6.70
CA LYS A 79 -17.94 -4.49 6.84
C LYS A 79 -17.64 -3.24 6.00
N ARG A 80 -18.67 -2.71 5.36
CA ARG A 80 -18.55 -1.57 4.44
C ARG A 80 -18.14 -0.28 5.15
N LEU A 81 -18.68 -0.04 6.35
CA LEU A 81 -18.38 1.17 7.12
C LEU A 81 -16.88 1.26 7.44
N GLU A 82 -16.33 0.26 8.11
CA GLU A 82 -14.92 0.23 8.52
C GLU A 82 -13.98 0.20 7.31
N THR A 83 -14.35 -0.50 6.22
CA THR A 83 -13.58 -0.47 4.95
C THR A 83 -13.53 0.94 4.37
N ASN A 84 -14.67 1.62 4.30
CA ASN A 84 -14.75 2.99 3.81
C ASN A 84 -13.96 3.96 4.69
N GLU A 85 -14.01 3.78 6.01
CA GLU A 85 -13.21 4.59 6.95
C GLU A 85 -11.70 4.40 6.73
N MET A 86 -11.24 3.16 6.52
CA MET A 86 -9.84 2.87 6.22
C MET A 86 -9.37 3.50 4.90
N ILE A 87 -10.21 3.49 3.88
CA ILE A 87 -9.93 4.13 2.58
C ILE A 87 -9.91 5.65 2.74
N ASN A 88 -10.93 6.20 3.41
CA ASN A 88 -11.07 7.62 3.65
C ASN A 88 -10.01 8.17 4.61
N LYS A 89 -9.39 7.35 5.47
CA LYS A 89 -8.30 7.79 6.35
C LYS A 89 -7.05 8.15 5.56
N PHE A 90 -6.81 7.48 4.43
CA PHE A 90 -5.64 7.74 3.59
C PHE A 90 -5.79 8.99 2.73
N GLY A 91 -4.65 9.51 2.33
CA GLY A 91 -4.52 10.80 1.65
C GLY A 91 -4.53 12.00 2.60
N ILE A 92 -3.97 13.10 2.11
CA ILE A 92 -3.89 14.37 2.83
C ILE A 92 -4.46 15.50 1.97
N SER A 93 -5.02 16.54 2.59
CA SER A 93 -5.60 17.67 1.87
C SER A 93 -4.58 18.33 0.94
N LYS A 94 -5.00 18.68 -0.29
CA LYS A 94 -4.17 19.43 -1.25
C LYS A 94 -3.63 20.74 -0.65
N SER A 95 -4.40 21.40 0.22
CA SER A 95 -4.00 22.65 0.87
C SER A 95 -2.69 22.53 1.68
N ILE A 96 -2.29 21.32 2.07
CA ILE A 96 -1.00 21.05 2.74
C ILE A 96 0.21 21.20 1.81
N PHE A 97 0.00 21.30 0.50
CA PHE A 97 1.07 21.53 -0.48
C PHE A 97 1.07 22.95 -1.04
N GLU A 98 0.02 23.72 -0.81
CA GLU A 98 -0.07 25.10 -1.27
C GLU A 98 0.79 26.05 -0.41
N PRO A 99 1.29 27.15 -1.01
CA PRO A 99 1.95 28.23 -0.27
C PRO A 99 1.08 28.73 0.88
N PHE A 100 1.71 29.09 2.00
CA PHE A 100 1.03 29.58 3.18
C PHE A 100 1.90 30.60 3.92
N GLN A 101 1.28 31.53 4.63
CA GLN A 101 2.00 32.40 5.55
C GLN A 101 2.50 31.59 6.74
N ALA A 102 3.81 31.59 7.00
CA ALA A 102 4.46 30.82 8.04
C ALA A 102 4.25 31.39 9.46
N THR A 103 3.02 31.78 9.79
CA THR A 103 2.63 32.13 11.15
C THR A 103 2.65 30.89 12.04
N GLU A 104 2.90 31.07 13.34
CA GLU A 104 2.96 29.97 14.30
C GLU A 104 1.69 29.10 14.27
N LYS A 105 0.52 29.74 14.17
CA LYS A 105 -0.79 29.07 14.05
C LYS A 105 -0.85 28.16 12.82
N ASN A 106 -0.43 28.66 11.66
CA ASN A 106 -0.49 27.90 10.41
C ASN A 106 0.48 26.72 10.43
N VAL A 107 1.71 26.93 10.93
CA VAL A 107 2.71 25.88 11.08
C VAL A 107 2.20 24.79 12.03
N LYS A 108 1.68 25.16 13.21
CA LYS A 108 1.11 24.22 14.18
C LYS A 108 -0.05 23.41 13.58
N SER A 109 -0.98 24.06 12.90
CA SER A 109 -2.12 23.41 12.25
C SER A 109 -1.69 22.38 11.20
N ARG A 110 -0.76 22.76 10.31
CA ARG A 110 -0.25 21.87 9.26
C ARG A 110 0.52 20.69 9.83
N ASN A 111 1.38 20.93 10.82
CA ASN A 111 2.11 19.86 11.51
C ASN A 111 1.14 18.88 12.20
N ARG A 112 0.04 19.38 12.78
CA ARG A 112 -1.01 18.51 13.34
C ARG A 112 -1.69 17.66 12.26
N ILE A 113 -2.02 18.24 11.11
CA ILE A 113 -2.64 17.49 9.99
C ILE A 113 -1.70 16.39 9.50
N ILE A 114 -0.41 16.68 9.30
CA ILE A 114 0.59 15.68 8.89
C ILE A 114 0.79 14.61 9.98
N LYS A 115 0.88 15.02 11.26
CA LYS A 115 1.05 14.09 12.38
C LYS A 115 -0.14 13.13 12.55
N THR A 116 -1.36 13.59 12.27
CA THR A 116 -2.59 12.80 12.44
C THR A 116 -3.02 12.06 11.17
N SER A 117 -2.34 12.30 10.05
CA SER A 117 -2.50 11.53 8.81
C SER A 117 -1.50 10.37 8.74
N LEU A 118 -1.60 9.60 7.66
CA LEU A 118 -0.68 8.52 7.32
C LEU A 118 0.51 9.01 6.46
N PHE A 119 0.87 10.29 6.60
CA PHE A 119 1.98 10.92 5.90
C PHE A 119 3.04 11.41 6.89
N LYS A 120 4.27 11.53 6.39
CA LYS A 120 5.39 12.14 7.11
C LYS A 120 5.94 13.31 6.32
N LYS A 121 6.63 14.20 7.04
CA LYS A 121 7.40 15.30 6.46
C LYS A 121 8.87 15.08 6.78
N GLU A 122 9.70 14.98 5.75
CA GLU A 122 11.17 14.89 5.85
C GLU A 122 11.76 16.08 5.06
N GLY A 123 12.31 17.06 5.78
CA GLY A 123 12.70 18.34 5.17
C GLY A 123 11.51 19.03 4.49
N ASN A 124 11.62 19.23 3.17
CA ASN A 124 10.57 19.85 2.34
C ASN A 124 9.68 18.83 1.61
N VAL A 125 9.85 17.54 1.87
CA VAL A 125 9.08 16.47 1.21
C VAL A 125 8.01 15.97 2.16
N ILE A 126 6.77 15.86 1.65
CA ILE A 126 5.66 15.20 2.34
C ILE A 126 5.34 13.94 1.54
N SER A 127 5.42 12.78 2.18
CA SER A 127 5.25 11.47 1.54
C SER A 127 4.42 10.53 2.41
N PRO A 128 3.87 9.45 1.85
CA PRO A 128 3.29 8.37 2.63
C PRO A 128 4.27 7.85 3.70
N ASP A 129 3.76 7.58 4.90
CA ASP A 129 4.54 7.08 6.03
C ASP A 129 4.26 5.59 6.22
N PHE A 130 5.07 4.73 5.60
CA PHE A 130 4.88 3.28 5.65
C PHE A 130 4.90 2.74 7.09
N ASN A 131 5.72 3.32 7.98
CA ASN A 131 5.76 2.93 9.39
C ASN A 131 4.46 3.25 10.15
N ARG A 132 3.64 4.19 9.67
CA ARG A 132 2.27 4.41 10.19
C ARG A 132 1.22 3.63 9.42
N MET A 133 1.37 3.53 8.11
CA MET A 133 0.40 2.88 7.23
C MET A 133 0.32 1.38 7.49
N ILE A 134 1.46 0.72 7.66
CA ILE A 134 1.51 -0.74 7.85
C ILE A 134 0.73 -1.14 9.10
N PRO A 135 1.05 -0.65 10.32
CA PRO A 135 0.24 -0.89 11.52
C PRO A 135 -1.24 -0.56 11.34
N PHE A 136 -1.55 0.58 10.70
CA PHE A 136 -2.93 0.99 10.46
C PHE A 136 -3.72 -0.01 9.62
N TYR A 137 -3.10 -0.61 8.60
CA TYR A 137 -3.75 -1.56 7.71
C TYR A 137 -3.65 -3.03 8.14
N MET A 138 -2.92 -3.35 9.21
CA MET A 138 -2.88 -4.70 9.77
C MET A 138 -4.28 -5.25 10.10
N GLY A 139 -5.22 -4.39 10.53
CA GLY A 139 -6.61 -4.80 10.71
C GLY A 139 -7.24 -5.37 9.42
N PHE A 140 -6.97 -4.74 8.27
CA PHE A 140 -7.47 -5.20 6.97
C PHE A 140 -6.71 -6.42 6.42
N THR A 141 -5.45 -6.62 6.78
CA THR A 141 -4.65 -7.75 6.28
C THR A 141 -4.65 -8.97 7.19
N SER A 142 -5.21 -8.86 8.39
CA SER A 142 -5.30 -9.98 9.35
C SER A 142 -5.96 -11.25 8.80
N PRO A 143 -7.08 -11.19 8.06
CA PRO A 143 -7.68 -12.35 7.42
C PRO A 143 -6.81 -12.95 6.32
N LEU A 144 -5.99 -12.15 5.62
CA LEU A 144 -5.05 -12.66 4.62
C LEU A 144 -3.90 -13.42 5.30
N TYR A 145 -3.43 -12.94 6.45
CA TYR A 145 -2.48 -13.70 7.25
C TYR A 145 -3.09 -15.02 7.75
N ALA A 146 -4.33 -14.99 8.24
CA ALA A 146 -5.04 -16.19 8.67
C ALA A 146 -5.29 -17.18 7.51
N LEU A 147 -5.63 -16.69 6.32
CA LEU A 147 -5.74 -17.49 5.09
C LEU A 147 -4.41 -18.14 4.72
N THR A 148 -3.29 -17.44 4.91
CA THR A 148 -1.94 -17.98 4.69
C THR A 148 -1.69 -19.19 5.60
N ILE A 149 -1.97 -19.05 6.90
CA ILE A 149 -1.80 -20.13 7.88
C ILE A 149 -2.75 -21.30 7.61
N ARG A 150 -4.00 -21.03 7.20
CA ARG A 150 -4.94 -22.08 6.79
C ARG A 150 -4.50 -22.81 5.52
N THR A 151 -3.85 -22.14 4.60
CA THR A 151 -3.42 -22.73 3.32
C THR A 151 -2.15 -23.57 3.48
N LEU A 152 -1.15 -23.04 4.19
CA LEU A 152 0.17 -23.69 4.31
C LEU A 152 0.32 -24.58 5.56
N GLY A 153 -0.62 -24.50 6.49
CA GLY A 153 -0.49 -25.12 7.81
C GLY A 153 0.34 -24.29 8.79
N LYS A 154 0.14 -24.54 10.09
CA LYS A 154 0.81 -23.81 11.18
C LYS A 154 2.32 -24.06 11.26
N ASP A 155 2.77 -25.20 10.75
CA ASP A 155 4.17 -25.61 10.81
C ASP A 155 5.01 -25.11 9.62
N SER A 156 4.37 -24.43 8.66
CA SER A 156 5.07 -23.78 7.54
C SER A 156 6.15 -22.82 8.02
N THR A 157 7.30 -22.90 7.38
CA THR A 157 8.49 -22.10 7.69
C THR A 157 8.27 -20.61 7.38
N PRO A 158 9.07 -19.71 7.98
CA PRO A 158 9.05 -18.29 7.63
C PRO A 158 9.23 -18.05 6.13
N ARG A 159 10.14 -18.79 5.48
CA ARG A 159 10.46 -18.63 4.05
C ARG A 159 9.29 -19.03 3.17
N GLU A 160 8.68 -20.20 3.41
CA GLU A 160 7.53 -20.67 2.63
C GLU A 160 6.36 -19.68 2.69
N ARG A 161 6.08 -19.11 3.87
CA ARG A 161 5.03 -18.08 4.01
C ARG A 161 5.36 -16.81 3.23
N VAL A 162 6.61 -16.36 3.24
CA VAL A 162 7.06 -15.18 2.47
C VAL A 162 6.95 -15.46 0.98
N GLU A 163 7.46 -16.58 0.48
CA GLU A 163 7.42 -16.93 -0.95
C GLU A 163 5.99 -17.11 -1.46
N PHE A 164 5.12 -17.74 -0.66
CA PHE A 164 3.71 -17.89 -0.98
C PHE A 164 2.99 -16.54 -1.07
N LEU A 165 3.20 -15.66 -0.09
CA LEU A 165 2.59 -14.32 -0.10
C LEU A 165 3.22 -13.40 -1.15
N LEU A 166 4.50 -13.55 -1.44
CA LEU A 166 5.17 -12.85 -2.53
C LEU A 166 4.51 -13.19 -3.87
N ARG A 167 4.28 -14.48 -4.11
CA ARG A 167 3.56 -14.96 -5.29
C ARG A 167 2.13 -14.43 -5.35
N PHE A 168 1.40 -14.46 -4.23
CA PHE A 168 0.06 -13.86 -4.11
C PHE A 168 0.03 -12.38 -4.52
N VAL A 169 1.00 -11.58 -4.06
CA VAL A 169 1.04 -10.14 -4.38
C VAL A 169 1.53 -9.85 -5.80
N GLN A 170 2.48 -10.63 -6.32
CA GLN A 170 2.98 -10.52 -7.70
C GLN A 170 1.89 -10.81 -8.74
N ASP A 171 0.95 -11.72 -8.43
CA ASP A 171 -0.18 -12.07 -9.30
C ASP A 171 -1.28 -10.97 -9.35
N ILE A 172 -1.23 -9.97 -8.47
CA ILE A 172 -2.12 -8.80 -8.55
C ILE A 172 -1.69 -8.00 -9.80
N PRO A 173 -2.61 -7.53 -10.66
CA PRO A 173 -2.21 -6.70 -11.80
C PRO A 173 -1.41 -5.46 -11.38
N TYR A 174 -0.36 -5.14 -12.14
CA TYR A 174 0.40 -3.91 -11.94
C TYR A 174 -0.39 -2.73 -12.49
N GLY A 175 -0.52 -1.66 -11.70
CA GLY A 175 -1.11 -0.41 -12.17
C GLY A 175 -0.62 0.81 -11.41
N ILE A 176 -0.23 1.88 -12.12
CA ILE A 176 0.28 3.12 -11.51
C ILE A 176 -0.89 4.02 -11.08
N PRO A 177 -1.10 4.25 -9.76
CA PRO A 177 -2.21 5.06 -9.27
C PRO A 177 -2.05 6.54 -9.64
N PRO A 178 -3.15 7.30 -9.73
CA PRO A 178 -3.06 8.75 -9.79
C PRO A 178 -2.44 9.31 -8.50
N THR A 179 -1.91 10.53 -8.57
CA THR A 179 -1.38 11.21 -7.38
C THR A 179 -2.49 11.74 -6.45
N ARG A 180 -3.73 11.73 -6.93
CA ARG A 180 -4.91 12.25 -6.24
C ARG A 180 -6.08 11.28 -6.37
N SER A 181 -6.88 11.23 -5.32
CA SER A 181 -8.20 10.62 -5.32
C SER A 181 -9.12 11.51 -4.50
N ASN A 182 -10.29 11.82 -5.05
CA ASN A 182 -11.21 12.81 -4.53
C ASN A 182 -10.49 14.14 -4.28
N SER A 183 -10.76 14.79 -3.15
CA SER A 183 -10.09 16.03 -2.72
C SER A 183 -8.76 15.81 -2.00
N LYS A 184 -8.18 14.60 -2.06
CA LYS A 184 -6.96 14.23 -1.34
C LYS A 184 -5.81 13.88 -2.26
N VAL A 185 -4.61 14.21 -1.81
CA VAL A 185 -3.35 13.74 -2.39
C VAL A 185 -3.03 12.38 -1.78
N ILE A 186 -2.88 11.35 -2.62
CA ILE A 186 -2.53 9.97 -2.24
C ILE A 186 -1.11 9.59 -2.67
N SER A 187 -0.42 10.49 -3.38
CA SER A 187 0.97 10.36 -3.81
C SER A 187 1.29 9.06 -4.57
N GLY A 188 0.34 8.57 -5.36
CA GLY A 188 0.55 7.40 -6.21
C GLY A 188 0.50 6.07 -5.48
N VAL A 189 -0.06 5.99 -4.27
CA VAL A 189 -0.21 4.72 -3.52
C VAL A 189 -1.69 4.37 -3.36
N LEU A 190 -2.03 3.09 -3.51
CA LEU A 190 -3.33 2.53 -3.11
C LEU A 190 -3.21 1.89 -1.73
N SER A 191 -4.22 2.13 -0.89
CA SER A 191 -4.36 1.41 0.37
C SER A 191 -4.70 -0.08 0.14
N PRO A 192 -4.40 -0.99 1.08
CA PRO A 192 -4.72 -2.41 0.95
C PRO A 192 -6.20 -2.71 0.58
N PRO A 193 -7.21 -2.02 1.13
CA PRO A 193 -8.58 -2.19 0.65
C PRO A 193 -8.78 -1.77 -0.81
N GLN A 194 -8.17 -0.65 -1.23
CA GLN A 194 -8.27 -0.16 -2.60
C GLN A 194 -7.64 -1.12 -3.61
N ILE A 195 -6.53 -1.79 -3.27
CA ILE A 195 -5.88 -2.77 -4.17
C ILE A 195 -6.87 -3.85 -4.62
N PHE A 196 -7.72 -4.36 -3.70
CA PHE A 196 -8.70 -5.40 -4.03
C PHE A 196 -10.01 -4.86 -4.63
N ILE A 197 -10.35 -3.59 -4.37
CA ILE A 197 -11.51 -2.94 -5.00
C ILE A 197 -11.21 -2.60 -6.46
N GLU A 198 -10.07 -1.96 -6.68
CA GLU A 198 -9.57 -1.55 -8.00
C GLU A 198 -9.01 -2.73 -8.79
N LYS A 199 -8.52 -3.76 -8.08
CA LYS A 199 -7.95 -5.01 -8.62
C LYS A 199 -6.59 -4.84 -9.28
N TRP A 200 -5.81 -3.88 -8.80
CA TRP A 200 -4.45 -3.59 -9.24
C TRP A 200 -3.69 -2.75 -8.19
N GLY A 201 -2.38 -2.65 -8.33
CA GLY A 201 -1.52 -1.78 -7.53
C GLY A 201 -0.12 -1.67 -8.12
N ASP A 202 0.62 -0.62 -7.78
CA ASP A 202 2.03 -0.45 -8.16
C ASP A 202 2.98 -1.07 -7.13
N CYS A 203 4.30 -0.85 -7.30
CA CYS A 203 5.31 -1.39 -6.38
C CYS A 203 5.09 -0.90 -4.95
N ASP A 204 4.86 0.40 -4.73
CA ASP A 204 4.63 0.97 -3.40
C ASP A 204 3.40 0.36 -2.71
N SER A 205 2.28 0.27 -3.43
CA SER A 205 1.04 -0.31 -2.93
C SER A 205 1.19 -1.80 -2.57
N LYS A 206 1.95 -2.54 -3.39
CA LYS A 206 2.19 -3.97 -3.19
C LYS A 206 3.15 -4.25 -2.04
N VAL A 207 4.19 -3.43 -1.88
CA VAL A 207 5.07 -3.45 -0.70
C VAL A 207 4.27 -3.17 0.57
N LEU A 208 3.37 -2.17 0.55
CA LEU A 208 2.48 -1.87 1.67
C LEU A 208 1.61 -3.08 2.02
N LEU A 209 0.99 -3.71 1.01
CA LEU A 209 0.13 -4.89 1.20
C LEU A 209 0.92 -6.06 1.81
N LEU A 210 2.03 -6.47 1.19
CA LEU A 210 2.83 -7.60 1.65
C LEU A 210 3.37 -7.37 3.06
N SER A 211 3.90 -6.18 3.33
CA SER A 211 4.42 -5.80 4.65
C SER A 211 3.33 -5.86 5.71
N SER A 212 2.11 -5.38 5.41
CA SER A 212 0.98 -5.39 6.36
C SER A 212 0.50 -6.79 6.68
N ILE A 213 0.53 -7.72 5.71
CA ILE A 213 0.22 -9.13 5.96
C ILE A 213 1.30 -9.78 6.84
N LEU A 214 2.57 -9.59 6.50
CA LEU A 214 3.67 -10.24 7.22
C LEU A 214 3.91 -9.63 8.61
N ALA A 215 3.60 -8.36 8.84
CA ALA A 215 3.77 -7.69 10.13
C ALA A 215 3.02 -8.35 11.30
N HIS A 216 2.00 -9.16 11.02
CA HIS A 216 1.27 -9.96 12.02
C HIS A 216 2.16 -10.96 12.76
N GLU A 217 3.30 -11.32 12.20
CA GLU A 217 4.20 -12.34 12.72
C GLU A 217 5.50 -11.68 13.24
N PRO A 218 5.65 -11.52 14.57
CA PRO A 218 6.72 -10.71 15.18
C PRO A 218 8.15 -11.08 14.80
N ARG A 219 8.37 -12.35 14.38
CA ARG A 219 9.68 -12.84 13.97
C ARG A 219 10.17 -12.21 12.66
N TYR A 220 9.28 -11.73 11.79
CA TYR A 220 9.72 -11.07 10.56
C TYR A 220 10.27 -9.67 10.86
N LYS A 221 11.56 -9.48 10.56
CA LYS A 221 12.14 -8.14 10.42
C LYS A 221 12.17 -7.80 8.94
N ILE A 222 11.55 -6.68 8.60
CA ILE A 222 11.33 -6.24 7.22
C ILE A 222 12.04 -4.91 7.02
N LEU A 223 12.82 -4.82 5.94
CA LEU A 223 13.38 -3.57 5.44
C LEU A 223 12.63 -3.16 4.18
N LEU A 224 12.32 -1.87 4.08
CA LEU A 224 11.86 -1.23 2.85
C LEU A 224 13.07 -0.55 2.20
N LEU A 225 13.34 -0.91 0.95
CA LEU A 225 14.54 -0.50 0.23
C LEU A 225 14.13 0.45 -0.89
N HIS A 226 14.30 1.75 -0.64
CA HIS A 226 13.93 2.80 -1.58
C HIS A 226 15.04 2.92 -2.64
N LEU A 227 14.68 2.67 -3.89
CA LEU A 227 15.50 2.94 -5.08
C LEU A 227 15.01 4.26 -5.72
N ASP A 228 15.60 4.67 -6.85
CA ASP A 228 15.24 5.93 -7.51
C ASP A 228 13.77 5.98 -7.98
N LYS A 229 13.25 4.86 -8.50
CA LYS A 229 11.89 4.75 -9.07
C LYS A 229 11.17 3.48 -8.65
N HIS A 230 11.66 2.80 -7.63
CA HIS A 230 11.18 1.48 -7.24
C HIS A 230 11.32 1.27 -5.73
N LEU A 231 10.42 0.49 -5.15
CA LEU A 231 10.46 0.12 -3.74
C LEU A 231 10.57 -1.40 -3.65
N LEU A 232 11.70 -1.86 -3.12
CA LEU A 232 11.94 -3.27 -2.83
C LEU A 232 11.75 -3.57 -1.34
N MET A 233 11.72 -4.85 -1.01
CA MET A 233 11.69 -5.33 0.37
C MET A 233 12.89 -6.22 0.65
N ALA A 234 13.24 -6.37 1.91
CA ALA A 234 14.10 -7.44 2.34
C ALA A 234 13.69 -8.02 3.69
N PHE A 235 13.91 -9.31 3.88
CA PHE A 235 13.47 -10.06 5.05
C PHE A 235 14.66 -10.66 5.78
N GLU A 236 14.73 -10.48 7.10
CA GLU A 236 15.77 -11.11 7.91
C GLU A 236 15.67 -12.64 7.76
N GLY A 237 16.80 -13.28 7.43
CA GLY A 237 16.84 -14.72 7.24
C GLY A 237 18.23 -15.21 6.84
N ARG A 238 18.36 -16.54 6.72
CA ARG A 238 19.58 -17.17 6.19
C ARG A 238 19.44 -17.26 4.66
N PRO A 239 20.28 -16.58 3.88
CA PRO A 239 20.24 -16.69 2.42
C PRO A 239 20.53 -18.14 1.99
N HIS A 240 19.79 -18.61 1.00
CA HIS A 240 20.08 -19.84 0.27
C HIS A 240 21.13 -19.56 -0.83
N PRO A 241 21.74 -20.60 -1.43
CA PRO A 241 22.57 -20.41 -2.62
C PRO A 241 21.83 -19.60 -3.69
N ASN A 242 22.50 -18.59 -4.24
CA ASN A 242 22.00 -17.66 -5.25
C ASN A 242 20.95 -16.63 -4.79
N ASP A 243 20.57 -16.59 -3.51
CA ASP A 243 19.78 -15.49 -3.00
C ASP A 243 20.59 -14.19 -3.04
N ALA A 244 20.03 -13.15 -3.65
CA ALA A 244 20.50 -11.79 -3.42
C ALA A 244 20.07 -11.34 -2.02
N TYR A 245 21.03 -10.81 -1.25
CA TYR A 245 20.79 -10.31 0.10
C TYR A 245 21.68 -9.09 0.37
N ILE A 246 21.35 -8.37 1.44
CA ILE A 246 22.19 -7.31 2.00
C ILE A 246 22.49 -7.62 3.47
N ILE A 247 23.59 -7.04 3.96
CA ILE A 247 23.90 -7.04 5.38
C ILE A 247 23.46 -5.69 5.95
N PHE A 248 22.56 -5.71 6.93
CA PHE A 248 22.11 -4.51 7.63
C PHE A 248 22.18 -4.76 9.13
N GLN A 249 22.92 -3.91 9.86
CA GLN A 249 23.12 -4.06 11.31
C GLN A 249 23.63 -5.47 11.72
N GLY A 250 24.57 -6.02 10.95
CA GLY A 250 25.19 -7.32 11.23
C GLY A 250 24.31 -8.53 10.91
N LYS A 251 23.14 -8.35 10.28
CA LYS A 251 22.20 -9.41 9.93
C LYS A 251 21.97 -9.47 8.43
N ASN A 252 21.72 -10.68 7.92
CA ASN A 252 21.40 -10.92 6.53
C ASN A 252 19.92 -10.65 6.26
N PHE A 253 19.64 -9.89 5.20
CA PHE A 253 18.29 -9.59 4.72
C PHE A 253 18.16 -9.98 3.26
N ILE A 254 17.34 -11.00 2.99
CA ILE A 254 17.13 -11.56 1.65
C ILE A 254 16.20 -10.64 0.87
N LEU A 255 16.59 -10.24 -0.34
CA LEU A 255 15.86 -9.29 -1.17
C LEU A 255 14.59 -9.92 -1.78
N ALA A 256 13.54 -9.12 -1.94
CA ALA A 256 12.31 -9.53 -2.59
C ALA A 256 11.67 -8.37 -3.38
N ASP A 257 11.17 -8.68 -4.56
CA ASP A 257 10.37 -7.76 -5.36
C ASP A 257 8.90 -8.22 -5.47
N PRO A 258 7.94 -7.57 -4.78
CA PRO A 258 6.53 -7.94 -4.83
C PRO A 258 5.79 -7.41 -6.08
N THR A 259 6.46 -6.67 -6.96
CA THR A 259 5.82 -5.85 -8.00
C THR A 259 5.07 -6.66 -9.04
N GLY A 260 5.60 -7.82 -9.46
CA GLY A 260 5.04 -8.58 -10.56
C GLY A 260 5.04 -7.77 -11.89
N PRO A 261 4.43 -8.30 -12.97
CA PRO A 261 3.79 -9.62 -13.08
C PRO A 261 4.78 -10.79 -13.14
N ALA A 262 6.09 -10.50 -13.24
CA ALA A 262 7.12 -11.53 -13.14
C ALA A 262 7.04 -12.18 -11.76
N ARG A 263 6.95 -13.51 -11.74
CA ARG A 263 6.82 -14.29 -10.52
C ARG A 263 8.18 -14.65 -9.95
N LEU A 264 8.87 -13.64 -9.42
CA LEU A 264 10.24 -13.76 -8.94
C LEU A 264 10.28 -14.44 -7.55
N PRO A 265 11.16 -15.42 -7.31
CA PRO A 265 11.32 -16.03 -6.01
C PRO A 265 11.93 -15.06 -4.99
N LEU A 266 11.80 -15.36 -3.70
CA LEU A 266 12.58 -14.70 -2.67
C LEU A 266 14.08 -14.87 -2.98
N GLY A 267 14.86 -13.80 -2.83
CA GLY A 267 16.26 -13.76 -3.23
C GLY A 267 16.47 -13.21 -4.65
N ASN A 268 15.41 -12.98 -5.44
CA ASN A 268 15.53 -12.32 -6.74
C ASN A 268 14.93 -10.89 -6.69
N PRO A 269 15.77 -9.85 -6.75
CA PRO A 269 15.33 -8.45 -6.65
C PRO A 269 14.84 -7.86 -7.98
N GLY A 270 14.77 -8.69 -9.04
CA GLY A 270 14.36 -8.26 -10.37
C GLY A 270 15.43 -7.49 -11.14
N PRO A 271 15.16 -7.21 -12.43
CA PRO A 271 16.13 -6.58 -13.33
C PRO A 271 16.39 -5.10 -13.03
N ASP A 272 15.46 -4.42 -12.33
CA ASP A 272 15.61 -3.00 -11.97
C ASP A 272 16.60 -2.78 -10.82
N PHE A 273 17.01 -3.84 -10.12
CA PHE A 273 17.95 -3.76 -9.02
C PHE A 273 19.40 -3.61 -9.50
N LYS A 274 20.00 -2.46 -9.18
CA LYS A 274 21.41 -2.13 -9.49
C LYS A 274 22.29 -1.97 -8.24
N GLY A 275 21.84 -2.43 -7.08
CA GLY A 275 22.59 -2.31 -5.82
C GLY A 275 22.65 -0.91 -5.19
N GLN A 276 21.97 0.10 -5.75
CA GLN A 276 22.03 1.48 -5.27
C GLN A 276 20.77 1.90 -4.51
N PHE A 277 20.86 1.93 -3.18
CA PHE A 277 19.75 2.37 -2.32
C PHE A 277 19.79 3.89 -2.08
N LYS A 278 18.63 4.55 -2.18
CA LYS A 278 18.44 5.93 -1.70
C LYS A 278 18.20 5.97 -0.19
N LYS A 279 17.49 4.98 0.33
CA LYS A 279 17.13 4.87 1.74
C LYS A 279 16.83 3.41 2.09
N ILE A 280 17.27 2.99 3.27
CA ILE A 280 16.87 1.73 3.90
C ILE A 280 16.01 2.11 5.10
N GLU A 281 14.75 1.67 5.11
CA GLU A 281 13.79 1.96 6.18
C GLU A 281 13.41 0.65 6.87
N ALA A 282 13.84 0.47 8.13
CA ALA A 282 13.43 -0.66 8.95
C ALA A 282 11.99 -0.47 9.44
N LEU A 283 11.16 -1.50 9.27
CA LEU A 283 9.78 -1.49 9.73
C LEU A 283 9.69 -1.60 11.26
N GLN A 284 9.00 -0.66 11.89
CA GLN A 284 8.82 -0.52 13.33
C GLN A 284 7.38 -0.86 13.72
N VAL A 285 7.07 -2.15 13.86
CA VAL A 285 5.76 -2.65 14.31
C VAL A 285 5.87 -3.14 15.75
N THR A 286 5.11 -2.54 16.66
CA THR A 286 5.09 -2.83 18.10
C THR A 286 4.15 -4.00 18.43
N SER A 287 4.20 -4.50 19.67
CA SER A 287 3.23 -5.49 20.15
C SER A 287 1.80 -4.94 20.21
N ALA A 288 1.65 -3.64 20.49
CA ALA A 288 0.34 -2.97 20.52
C ALA A 288 -0.32 -2.95 19.13
N ASP A 289 0.47 -2.73 18.07
CA ASP A 289 0.00 -2.71 16.69
C ASP A 289 -0.56 -4.07 16.22
N ARG A 290 -0.13 -5.17 16.85
CA ARG A 290 -0.52 -6.53 16.48
C ARG A 290 -1.87 -6.97 17.06
N LYS A 291 -2.51 -6.13 17.88
CA LYS A 291 -3.85 -6.40 18.41
C LYS A 291 -4.84 -6.40 17.25
N ILE A 292 -5.46 -7.55 17.00
CA ILE A 292 -6.47 -7.70 15.95
C ILE A 292 -7.71 -6.89 16.35
N PRO A 293 -8.15 -5.90 15.54
CA PRO A 293 -9.34 -5.13 15.85
C PRO A 293 -10.62 -5.98 15.86
N HIS A 294 -11.62 -5.57 16.65
CA HIS A 294 -12.89 -6.31 16.78
C HIS A 294 -13.70 -6.42 15.47
N TYR A 295 -13.47 -5.52 14.51
CA TYR A 295 -14.17 -5.46 13.22
C TYR A 295 -13.56 -6.37 12.16
N VAL A 296 -12.46 -7.06 12.46
CA VAL A 296 -11.81 -8.00 11.52
C VAL A 296 -12.75 -9.17 11.24
N SER A 297 -12.91 -9.48 9.96
CA SER A 297 -13.80 -10.55 9.53
C SER A 297 -13.31 -11.93 9.98
N ARG A 298 -14.24 -12.72 10.52
CA ARG A 298 -14.05 -14.13 10.83
C ARG A 298 -14.44 -15.04 9.66
N VAL A 299 -15.09 -14.48 8.63
CA VAL A 299 -15.54 -15.21 7.45
C VAL A 299 -14.42 -15.17 6.41
N ILE A 300 -13.65 -16.26 6.38
CA ILE A 300 -12.61 -16.53 5.40
C ILE A 300 -12.70 -17.97 4.92
N GLU A 301 -12.39 -18.18 3.65
CA GLU A 301 -12.46 -19.49 2.98
C GLU A 301 -11.25 -19.67 2.05
N VAL A 302 -10.71 -20.89 2.03
CA VAL A 302 -9.66 -21.33 1.11
C VAL A 302 -10.26 -22.43 0.24
N LYS A 303 -10.18 -22.28 -1.08
CA LYS A 303 -10.54 -23.32 -2.04
C LYS A 303 -9.33 -23.64 -2.92
N LYS A 304 -8.94 -24.92 -3.01
CA LYS A 304 -8.01 -25.39 -4.04
C LYS A 304 -8.76 -25.51 -5.36
N VAL A 305 -8.18 -25.02 -6.44
CA VAL A 305 -8.84 -24.91 -7.74
C VAL A 305 -8.04 -25.70 -8.78
N ASN A 306 -8.71 -26.53 -9.56
CA ASN A 306 -8.11 -27.12 -10.76
C ASN A 306 -8.20 -26.12 -11.92
N LEU A 307 -7.15 -26.01 -12.71
CA LEU A 307 -7.14 -25.12 -13.88
C LEU A 307 -8.05 -25.65 -14.99
#